data_AF-B1HXJ5-F1
#
_entry.id   AF-B1HXJ5-F1
#
_cell.length_a   1.000
_cell.length_b   1.000
_cell.length_c   1.000
_cell.angle_alpha   90.00
_cell.angle_beta   90.00
_cell.angle_gamma   90.00
#
_symmetry.space_group_name_H-M   'P 1'
#
loop_
_entity.id
_entity.type
_entity.pdbx_description
1 polymer ?
#
loop_
_entity_poly.entity_id
_entity_poly.type
_entity_poly.pdbx_seq_one_letter_code
_entity_poly.pdbx_strand_id
1 'polypeptide(L)' 'MPDRAIALDTIGVNLLSAIAIVSIILKTKAYLEAILILGILAFIGTIAFTKYIERGVIVERKSND' A
#
# COMPACT_ATOMS: atom_id res chain seq x y z
N MET A 1 1.64 -17.89 3.50
CA MET A 1 2.36 -16.59 3.58
C MET A 1 1.80 -15.54 2.62
N PRO A 2 1.52 -15.82 1.32
CA PRO A 2 0.87 -14.86 0.43
C PRO A 2 -0.52 -14.38 0.88
N ASP A 3 -1.32 -15.24 1.51
CA ASP A 3 -2.68 -14.88 1.98
C ASP A 3 -2.72 -13.68 2.93
N ARG A 4 -1.68 -13.50 3.75
CA ARG A 4 -1.59 -12.37 4.68
C ARG A 4 -1.24 -11.06 3.97
N ALA A 5 -0.42 -11.13 2.91
CA ALA A 5 -0.09 -9.96 2.09
C ALA A 5 -1.35 -9.47 1.36
N ILE A 6 -2.12 -10.40 0.79
CA ILE A 6 -3.38 -10.11 0.10
C ILE A 6 -4.43 -9.56 1.08
N ALA A 7 -4.50 -10.12 2.29
CA ALA A 7 -5.38 -9.59 3.34
C ALA A 7 -5.01 -8.16 3.74
N LEU A 8 -3.71 -7.83 3.86
CA LEU A 8 -3.24 -6.48 4.17
C LEU A 8 -3.56 -5.48 3.05
N ASP A 9 -3.36 -5.85 1.78
CA ASP A 9 -3.73 -5.02 0.63
C ASP A 9 -5.25 -4.74 0.60
N THR A 10 -6.06 -5.77 0.85
CA THR A 10 -7.53 -5.66 0.93
C THR A 10 -7.97 -4.75 2.08
N ILE A 11 -7.32 -4.82 3.24
CA ILE A 11 -7.58 -3.90 4.37
C ILE A 11 -7.20 -2.47 3.99
N GLY A 12 -6.06 -2.27 3.32
CA GLY A 12 -5.60 -0.97 2.84
C GLY A 12 -6.61 -0.31 1.89
N VAL A 13 -7.12 -1.06 0.91
CA VAL A 13 -8.13 -0.56 -0.03
C VAL A 13 -9.45 -0.24 0.67
N ASN A 14 -9.92 -1.09 1.58
CA ASN A 14 -11.15 -0.82 2.35
C ASN A 14 -11.03 0.45 3.20
N LEU A 15 -9.87 0.68 3.83
CA LEU A 15 -9.60 1.91 4.56
C LEU A 15 -9.62 3.12 3.62
N LEU A 16 -9.03 3.01 2.44
CA LEU A 16 -9.03 4.05 1.41
C LEU A 16 -10.46 4.41 0.99
N SER A 17 -11.32 3.40 0.78
CA SER A 17 -12.74 3.58 0.46
C SER A 17 -13.52 4.24 1.61
N ALA A 18 -13.25 3.87 2.86
CA ALA A 18 -13.89 4.50 4.02
C ALA A 18 -13.56 5.99 4.11
N ILE A 19 -12.30 6.38 3.91
CA ILE A 19 -11.87 7.79 3.91
C ILE A 19 -12.52 8.55 2.75
N ALA A 20 -12.66 7.93 1.57
CA ALA A 20 -13.35 8.53 0.43
C ALA A 20 -14.83 8.81 0.73
N ILE A 21 -15.53 7.87 1.37
CA ILE A 21 -16.93 8.07 1.77
C ILE A 21 -17.03 9.21 2.79
N VAL A 22 -16.14 9.26 3.78
CA VAL A 22 -16.08 10.36 4.76
C VAL A 22 -15.85 11.70 4.07
N SER A 23 -14.97 11.76 3.06
CA SER A 23 -14.74 12.97 2.25
C SER A 23 -16.01 13.49 1.59
N ILE A 24 -16.84 12.58 1.06
CA ILE A 24 -18.12 12.92 0.42
C ILE A 24 -19.12 13.44 1.46
N ILE A 25 -19.24 12.75 2.60
CA ILE A 25 -20.15 13.14 3.69
C ILE A 25 -19.81 14.54 4.21
N LEU A 26 -18.51 14.83 4.40
CA LEU A 26 -18.03 16.13 4.87
C LEU A 26 -18.01 17.21 3.77
N LYS A 27 -18.37 16.86 2.52
CA LYS A 27 -18.40 17.75 1.35
C LYS A 27 -17.11 18.56 1.16
N THR A 28 -15.98 17.97 1.51
CA THR A 28 -14.66 18.61 1.40
C THR A 28 -13.74 17.82 0.50
N LYS A 29 -12.89 18.53 -0.23
CA LYS A 29 -11.86 17.94 -1.09
C LYS A 29 -10.54 17.71 -0.36
N ALA A 30 -10.42 18.17 0.89
CA ALA A 30 -9.18 18.09 1.68
C ALA A 30 -8.65 16.66 1.86
N TYR A 31 -9.54 15.64 1.83
CA TYR A 31 -9.13 14.25 1.98
C TYR A 31 -8.69 13.59 0.67
N LEU A 32 -8.94 14.20 -0.49
CA LEU A 32 -8.57 13.61 -1.79
C LEU A 32 -7.06 13.48 -1.96
N GLU A 33 -6.29 14.47 -1.49
CA GLU A 33 -4.82 14.41 -1.50
C GLU A 33 -4.30 13.30 -0.58
N ALA A 34 -4.90 13.15 0.61
CA ALA A 34 -4.56 12.08 1.54
C ALA A 34 -4.87 10.70 0.95
N ILE A 35 -6.03 10.53 0.31
CA ILE A 35 -6.42 9.30 -0.40
C ILE A 35 -5.42 8.95 -1.49
N LEU A 36 -4.97 9.93 -2.27
CA LEU A 36 -4.00 9.72 -3.34
C LEU A 36 -2.64 9.25 -2.78
N ILE A 37 -2.13 9.92 -1.75
CA ILE A 37 -0.84 9.57 -1.12
C ILE A 37 -0.93 8.18 -0.49
N LEU A 38 -1.99 7.90 0.25
CA LEU A 38 -2.21 6.59 0.89
C LEU A 38 -2.35 5.47 -0.16
N GLY A 39 -3.01 5.73 -1.29
CA GLY A 39 -3.11 4.78 -2.40
C GLY A 39 -1.75 4.44 -3.02
N ILE A 40 -0.90 5.45 -3.25
CA ILE A 40 0.45 5.24 -3.76
C ILE A 40 1.29 4.46 -2.74
N LEU A 41 1.20 4.80 -1.46
CA LEU A 41 1.92 4.11 -0.39
C LEU A 41 1.48 2.65 -0.24
N ALA A 42 0.17 2.37 -0.30
CA ALA A 42 -0.37 1.01 -0.25
C ALA A 42 0.17 0.16 -1.42
N PHE A 43 0.14 0.70 -2.64
CA PHE A 43 0.67 0.03 -3.81
C PHE A 43 2.17 -0.27 -3.71
N ILE A 44 2.97 0.71 -3.28
CA ILE A 44 4.42 0.51 -3.05
C ILE A 44 4.66 -0.53 -1.96
N GLY A 45 3.86 -0.50 -0.87
CA GLY A 45 3.91 -1.48 0.21
C GLY A 45 3.69 -2.92 -0.28
N THR A 46 2.70 -3.13 -1.15
CA THR A 46 2.39 -4.45 -1.73
C THR A 46 3.51 -4.94 -2.65
N ILE A 47 4.13 -4.06 -3.45
CA ILE A 47 5.32 -4.40 -4.26
C ILE A 47 6.52 -4.75 -3.36
N ALA A 48 6.78 -3.95 -2.33
CA ALA A 48 7.88 -4.20 -1.40
C ALA A 48 7.70 -5.53 -0.67
N PHE A 49 6.48 -5.86 -0.26
CA PHE A 49 6.16 -7.13 0.40
C PHE A 49 6.32 -8.32 -0.54
N THR A 50 5.84 -8.19 -1.78
CA THR A 50 6.02 -9.22 -2.82
C THR A 50 7.51 -9.46 -3.09
N LYS A 51 8.30 -8.39 -3.26
CA LYS A 51 9.74 -8.48 -3.51
C LYS A 51 10.52 -9.03 -2.31
N TYR A 52 10.08 -8.72 -1.09
CA TYR A 52 10.62 -9.31 0.13
C TYR A 52 10.42 -10.82 0.18
N ILE A 53 9.20 -11.29 -0.13
CA ILE A 53 8.88 -12.72 -0.18
C ILE A 53 9.67 -13.42 -1.30
N GLU A 54 9.77 -12.82 -2.49
CA GLU A 54 10.44 -13.45 -3.64
C GLU A 54 11.95 -13.60 -3.46
N ARG A 55 12.63 -12.65 -2.80
CA ARG A 55 14.11 -12.64 -2.79
C ARG A 55 14.75 -13.03 -1.46
N GLY A 56 14.04 -13.09 -0.34
CA GLY A 56 14.65 -13.33 0.99
C GLY A 56 15.65 -12.24 1.45
N VAL A 57 16.16 -11.41 0.54
CA VAL A 57 17.12 -10.32 0.72
C VAL A 57 16.66 -9.12 -0.12
N ILE A 58 16.28 -8.04 0.57
CA ILE A 58 15.69 -6.83 -0.04
C ILE A 58 16.77 -6.01 -0.79
N VAL A 59 18.04 -6.17 -0.42
CA VAL A 59 19.20 -5.48 -1.00
C VAL A 59 20.20 -6.52 -1.50
N GLU A 60 20.31 -6.65 -2.82
CA GLU A 60 21.42 -7.38 -3.44
C GLU A 60 22.70 -6.56 -3.25
N ARG A 61 23.55 -6.98 -2.31
CA ARG A 61 24.92 -6.46 -2.24
C ARG A 61 25.68 -7.11 -3.40
N LYS A 62 25.83 -6.40 -4.51
CA LYS A 62 26.72 -6.81 -5.60
C LYS A 62 28.15 -6.79 -5.05
N SER A 63 28.61 -7.90 -4.50
CA SER A 63 30.04 -8.11 -4.27
C SER A 63 30.67 -8.22 -5.64
N ASN A 64 31.59 -7.30 -5.92
CA ASN A 64 32.39 -7.27 -7.13
C ASN A 64 33.39 -8.42 -7.03
N ASP A 65 33.32 -9.36 -7.99
CA ASP A 65 34.39 -10.31 -8.30
C ASP A 65 34.79 -10.05 -9.76
#